data_AF-C7QJZ7-F1
#
_entry.id   AF-C7QJZ7-F1
#
_cell.length_a   1.000
_cell.length_b   1.000
_cell.length_c   1.000
_cell.angle_alpha   90.00
_cell.angle_beta   90.00
_cell.angle_gamma   90.00
#
_symmetry.space_group_name_H-M   'P 1'
#
loop_
_entity.id
_entity.type
_entity.pdbx_description
1 polymer ?
#
loop_
_entity_poly.entity_id
_entity_poly.type
_entity_poly.pdbx_seq_one_letter_code
_entity_poly.pdbx_strand_id
1 'polypeptide(L)'
;MEDKQTIPLPPEPSAAGRRRTIAIAAGAVVAVGVGVVSVVAVAGGSSQPHKPALGAAAAISSPAPYVADSDGGYSQQPQFTWSPRPGVPSPSAPTTAPVSSTTPPSAPPPSGPVTVTSHAPTTTPPKTVTKPPVSTATSAPPPPPATSKAPTPYQISGTVSCVSGHSVEGVWVQASQGAGYSPWQGIGNGSTSRYWYTLPSTMAFSLHVGCGGTTASWAVAVTTPDASGPVANFTCHDIAGQAEYGKCDLQ
;
A
#
# COMPACT_ATOMS: atom_id res chain seq x y z
N MET A 1 19.27 27.83 -42.17
CA MET A 1 18.43 26.77 -42.74
C MET A 1 18.87 25.50 -42.04
N GLU A 2 18.35 25.25 -40.85
CA GLU A 2 18.76 24.13 -40.01
C GLU A 2 17.71 23.03 -40.09
N ASP A 3 18.16 21.88 -40.57
CA ASP A 3 17.41 20.65 -40.75
C ASP A 3 16.98 20.09 -39.40
N LYS A 4 15.66 20.07 -39.17
CA LYS A 4 15.05 19.54 -37.95
C LYS A 4 15.00 18.01 -38.06
N GLN A 5 16.02 17.35 -37.52
CA GLN A 5 16.12 15.90 -37.54
C GLN A 5 15.02 15.27 -36.68
N THR A 6 14.07 14.61 -37.34
CA THR A 6 12.93 13.93 -36.71
C THR A 6 13.39 12.59 -36.17
N ILE A 7 13.34 12.42 -34.84
CA ILE A 7 13.69 11.16 -34.17
C ILE A 7 12.47 10.22 -34.23
N PRO A 8 12.59 8.99 -34.76
CA PRO A 8 11.50 8.03 -34.81
C PRO A 8 11.15 7.49 -33.42
N LEU A 9 9.84 7.43 -33.13
CA LEU A 9 9.31 6.88 -31.88
C LEU A 9 9.46 5.36 -31.81
N PRO A 10 9.66 4.79 -30.61
CA PRO A 10 9.75 3.35 -30.42
C PRO A 10 8.41 2.64 -30.65
N PRO A 11 8.42 1.37 -31.10
CA PRO A 11 7.21 0.60 -31.36
C PRO A 11 6.46 0.23 -30.07
N GLU A 12 5.12 0.34 -30.11
CA GLU A 12 4.22 -0.08 -29.03
C GLU A 12 4.31 -1.60 -28.74
N PRO A 13 4.29 -2.02 -27.47
CA PRO A 13 4.22 -3.44 -27.12
C PRO A 13 2.83 -4.02 -27.40
N SER A 14 2.78 -5.02 -28.29
CA SER A 14 1.58 -5.78 -28.63
C SER A 14 1.03 -6.55 -27.42
N ALA A 15 -0.22 -6.24 -27.04
CA ALA A 15 -0.99 -6.92 -26.02
C ALA A 15 -1.53 -8.29 -26.51
N ALA A 16 -0.75 -9.36 -26.35
CA ALA A 16 -1.22 -10.73 -26.56
C ALA A 16 -1.94 -11.26 -25.30
N GLY A 17 -3.26 -11.18 -25.30
CA GLY A 17 -4.12 -11.66 -24.22
C GLY A 17 -4.21 -13.19 -24.13
N ARG A 18 -4.03 -13.74 -22.92
CA ARG A 18 -4.44 -15.11 -22.56
C ARG A 18 -5.66 -15.04 -21.65
N ARG A 19 -6.84 -15.35 -22.19
CA ARG A 19 -8.04 -15.65 -21.40
C ARG A 19 -7.96 -17.09 -20.90
N ARG A 20 -8.01 -17.30 -19.58
CA ARG A 20 -8.28 -18.61 -18.98
C ARG A 20 -9.66 -18.59 -18.35
N THR A 21 -10.55 -19.39 -18.88
CA THR A 21 -11.88 -19.66 -18.33
C THR A 21 -11.76 -20.73 -17.26
N ILE A 22 -12.22 -20.47 -16.03
CA ILE A 22 -12.31 -21.47 -14.96
C ILE A 22 -13.80 -21.67 -14.65
N ALA A 23 -14.28 -22.89 -14.81
CA ALA A 23 -15.61 -23.32 -14.40
C ALA A 23 -15.58 -23.72 -12.92
N ILE A 24 -16.53 -23.22 -12.12
CA ILE A 24 -16.67 -23.56 -10.71
C ILE A 24 -17.88 -24.49 -10.57
N ALA A 25 -17.64 -25.71 -10.08
CA ALA A 25 -18.68 -26.66 -9.73
C ALA A 25 -19.19 -26.40 -8.30
N ALA A 26 -20.52 -26.32 -8.14
CA ALA A 26 -21.18 -26.16 -6.85
C ALA A 26 -21.19 -27.51 -6.10
N GLY A 27 -20.53 -27.56 -4.94
CA GLY A 27 -20.59 -28.68 -4.00
C GLY A 27 -21.36 -28.27 -2.74
N ALA A 28 -22.37 -29.07 -2.38
CA ALA A 28 -23.17 -28.90 -1.17
C ALA A 28 -22.37 -29.21 0.10
N VAL A 29 -22.50 -28.38 1.14
CA VAL A 29 -21.86 -28.58 2.44
C VAL A 29 -22.90 -29.04 3.47
N VAL A 30 -22.66 -30.21 4.05
CA VAL A 30 -23.42 -30.78 5.17
C VAL A 30 -22.82 -30.27 6.46
N ALA A 31 -23.62 -29.62 7.31
CA ALA A 31 -23.21 -29.13 8.62
C ALA A 31 -23.41 -30.23 9.69
N VAL A 32 -22.34 -30.61 10.38
CA VAL A 32 -22.39 -31.47 11.58
C VAL A 32 -22.01 -30.59 12.78
N GLY A 33 -22.96 -30.43 13.71
CA GLY A 33 -22.75 -29.67 14.94
C GLY A 33 -22.15 -30.55 16.03
N VAL A 34 -20.97 -30.18 16.53
CA VAL A 34 -20.37 -30.76 17.73
C VAL A 34 -20.28 -29.66 18.78
N GLY A 35 -21.02 -29.83 19.88
CA GLY A 35 -20.96 -28.95 21.04
C GLY A 35 -19.78 -29.30 21.92
N VAL A 36 -18.93 -28.30 22.23
CA VAL A 36 -17.80 -28.46 23.15
C VAL A 36 -17.99 -27.49 24.32
N VAL A 37 -17.97 -28.05 25.53
CA VAL A 37 -18.02 -27.33 26.80
C VAL A 37 -16.60 -26.84 27.13
N SER A 38 -16.41 -25.54 27.23
CA SER A 38 -15.10 -24.94 27.57
C SER A 38 -15.08 -24.41 29.00
N VAL A 39 -14.06 -24.83 29.75
CA VAL A 39 -13.74 -24.36 31.10
C VAL A 39 -12.73 -23.21 30.97
N VAL A 40 -13.01 -22.06 31.61
CA VAL A 40 -12.15 -20.87 31.55
C VAL A 40 -11.10 -20.95 32.67
N ALA A 41 -9.82 -20.98 32.30
CA ALA A 41 -8.71 -20.75 33.22
C ALA A 41 -8.15 -19.34 32.99
N VAL A 42 -8.20 -18.50 34.02
CA VAL A 42 -7.63 -17.15 34.02
C VAL A 42 -6.22 -17.23 34.59
N ALA A 43 -5.21 -16.98 33.76
CA ALA A 43 -3.83 -16.78 34.21
C ALA A 43 -3.42 -15.34 33.87
N GLY A 44 -3.20 -14.53 34.90
CA GLY A 44 -2.62 -13.21 34.80
C GLY A 44 -1.11 -13.29 34.61
N GLY A 45 -0.59 -12.62 33.59
CA GLY A 45 0.83 -12.49 33.30
C GLY A 45 1.21 -11.03 33.11
N SER A 46 1.70 -10.42 34.18
CA SER A 46 2.35 -9.11 34.21
C SER A 46 3.72 -9.17 33.52
N SER A 47 3.92 -8.41 32.44
CA SER A 47 5.21 -8.31 31.74
C SER A 47 5.78 -6.89 31.88
N GLN A 48 7.02 -6.83 32.39
CA GLN A 48 7.80 -5.62 32.67
C GLN A 48 8.28 -4.90 31.39
N PRO A 49 8.60 -3.59 31.47
CA PRO A 49 9.23 -2.84 30.40
C PRO A 49 10.74 -3.14 30.30
N HIS A 50 11.20 -3.56 29.11
CA HIS A 50 12.62 -3.66 28.79
C HIS A 50 13.18 -2.27 28.44
N LYS A 51 14.25 -1.88 29.15
CA LYS A 51 15.13 -0.75 28.79
C LYS A 51 15.85 -1.05 27.47
N PRO A 52 15.88 -0.14 26.49
CA PRO A 52 16.80 -0.26 25.38
C PRO A 52 18.23 0.09 25.83
N ALA A 53 19.17 -0.75 25.41
CA ALA A 53 20.60 -0.57 25.59
C ALA A 53 21.12 0.57 24.70
N LEU A 54 21.85 1.50 25.32
CA LEU A 54 22.67 2.50 24.63
C LEU A 54 23.84 1.80 23.94
N GLY A 55 23.89 1.86 22.61
CA GLY A 55 24.96 1.30 21.79
C GLY A 55 25.44 2.26 20.72
N ALA A 56 26.67 2.76 20.93
CA ALA A 56 27.66 3.26 19.97
C ALA A 56 27.21 4.23 18.85
N ALA A 57 27.59 5.49 19.04
CA ALA A 57 27.67 6.51 18.00
C ALA A 57 28.66 6.12 16.90
N ALA A 58 28.19 6.04 15.65
CA ALA A 58 29.03 6.09 14.46
C ALA A 58 29.13 7.54 13.98
N ALA A 59 30.35 8.00 13.74
CA ALA A 59 30.68 9.35 13.34
C ALA A 59 30.04 9.74 12.00
N ILE A 60 29.45 10.93 11.99
CA ILE A 60 28.83 11.59 10.85
C ILE A 60 29.95 12.27 10.06
N SER A 61 30.20 11.82 8.82
CA SER A 61 31.06 12.55 7.89
C SER A 61 30.22 13.61 7.20
N SER A 62 30.49 14.89 7.50
CA SER A 62 29.81 16.04 6.91
C SER A 62 29.94 16.08 5.38
N PRO A 63 28.87 16.37 4.62
CA PRO A 63 28.99 16.72 3.21
C PRO A 63 29.48 18.18 3.06
N ALA A 64 30.37 18.39 2.09
CA ALA A 64 30.89 19.70 1.70
C ALA A 64 29.77 20.62 1.16
N PRO A 65 29.92 21.95 1.29
CA PRO A 65 28.92 22.90 0.80
C PRO A 65 28.87 22.92 -0.73
N TYR A 66 27.66 22.78 -1.28
CA TYR A 66 27.36 22.96 -2.69
C TYR A 66 27.34 24.46 -3.01
N VAL A 67 28.28 24.92 -3.85
CA VAL A 67 28.33 26.28 -4.36
C VAL A 67 27.40 26.36 -5.57
N ALA A 68 26.41 27.25 -5.52
CA ALA A 68 25.52 27.52 -6.63
C ALA A 68 26.26 28.37 -7.68
N ASP A 69 26.58 27.79 -8.83
CA ASP A 69 27.00 28.52 -10.01
C ASP A 69 25.79 28.67 -10.93
N SER A 70 25.39 29.92 -11.15
CA SER A 70 24.33 30.32 -12.07
C SER A 70 25.00 30.75 -13.36
N ASP A 71 25.17 29.85 -14.33
CA ASP A 71 25.33 30.29 -15.71
C ASP A 71 24.93 29.22 -16.73
N GLY A 72 24.24 29.69 -17.78
CA GLY A 72 23.69 28.87 -18.83
C GLY A 72 24.79 28.31 -19.73
N GLY A 73 24.83 26.99 -19.90
CA GLY A 73 25.77 26.33 -20.79
C GLY A 73 25.25 24.98 -21.26
N TYR A 74 25.17 24.83 -22.58
CA TYR A 74 24.71 23.64 -23.27
C TYR A 74 25.50 22.38 -22.90
N SER A 75 24.74 21.28 -22.73
CA SER A 75 25.03 19.91 -23.16
C SER A 75 26.50 19.50 -23.30
N GLN A 76 27.02 18.81 -22.29
CA GLN A 76 28.04 17.79 -22.49
C GLN A 76 27.69 16.58 -21.61
N GLN A 77 27.24 15.48 -22.24
CA GLN A 77 27.23 14.18 -21.59
C GLN A 77 28.68 13.78 -21.27
N PRO A 78 29.01 13.42 -20.02
CA PRO A 78 30.32 12.87 -19.73
C PRO A 78 30.46 11.52 -20.43
N GLN A 79 31.46 11.43 -21.30
CA GLN A 79 31.89 10.20 -21.93
C GLN A 79 32.50 9.33 -20.82
N PHE A 80 31.78 8.29 -20.38
CA PHE A 80 32.29 7.32 -19.42
C PHE A 80 33.36 6.45 -20.10
N THR A 81 34.63 6.78 -19.93
CA THR A 81 35.75 5.92 -20.33
C THR A 81 36.00 4.91 -19.23
N TRP A 82 35.65 3.65 -19.50
CA TRP A 82 35.98 2.52 -18.63
C TRP A 82 37.48 2.22 -18.74
N SER A 83 38.27 2.72 -17.79
CA SER A 83 39.63 2.22 -17.57
C SER A 83 39.55 0.84 -16.88
N PRO A 84 40.13 -0.22 -17.46
CA PRO A 84 40.20 -1.52 -16.79
C PRO A 84 41.07 -1.40 -15.54
N ARG A 85 40.50 -1.72 -14.37
CA ARG A 85 41.27 -1.81 -13.11
C ARG A 85 42.26 -2.97 -13.21
N PRO A 86 43.58 -2.73 -13.05
CA PRO A 86 44.55 -3.80 -12.90
C PRO A 86 44.39 -4.47 -11.53
N GLY A 87 44.23 -5.80 -11.52
CA GLY A 87 44.54 -6.64 -10.37
C GLY A 87 43.55 -6.61 -9.21
N VAL A 88 42.35 -7.14 -9.43
CA VAL A 88 41.56 -7.72 -8.31
C VAL A 88 41.92 -9.20 -8.22
N PRO A 89 42.44 -9.70 -7.09
CA PRO A 89 42.72 -11.12 -6.92
C PRO A 89 41.41 -11.91 -7.03
N SER A 90 41.48 -12.97 -7.83
CA SER A 90 40.41 -13.94 -8.04
C SER A 90 39.87 -14.45 -6.69
N PRO A 91 38.56 -14.40 -6.41
CA PRO A 91 38.02 -14.94 -5.18
C PRO A 91 38.22 -16.46 -5.18
N SER A 92 38.90 -16.95 -4.15
CA SER A 92 39.08 -18.37 -3.86
C SER A 92 37.71 -19.06 -3.80
N ALA A 93 37.65 -20.28 -4.36
CA ALA A 93 36.46 -21.12 -4.39
C ALA A 93 35.80 -21.24 -3.00
N PRO A 94 34.45 -21.22 -2.92
CA PRO A 94 33.76 -21.39 -1.66
C PRO A 94 34.00 -22.80 -1.12
N THR A 95 34.62 -22.88 0.05
CA THR A 95 34.66 -24.07 0.89
C THR A 95 33.22 -24.47 1.22
N THR A 96 32.79 -25.63 0.71
CA THR A 96 31.53 -26.29 1.07
C THR A 96 31.49 -26.55 2.57
N ALA A 97 30.74 -25.72 3.30
CA ALA A 97 30.37 -25.98 4.68
C ALA A 97 29.34 -27.13 4.74
N PRO A 98 29.37 -27.98 5.78
CA PRO A 98 28.40 -29.05 5.96
C PRO A 98 26.99 -28.47 6.16
N VAL A 99 26.05 -29.03 5.41
CA VAL A 99 24.63 -28.69 5.45
C VAL A 99 24.06 -29.15 6.79
N SER A 100 23.94 -28.25 7.76
CA SER A 100 23.15 -28.50 8.96
C SER A 100 21.68 -28.57 8.55
N SER A 101 21.11 -29.76 8.65
CA SER A 101 19.69 -30.04 8.50
C SER A 101 18.90 -29.35 9.63
N THR A 102 18.56 -28.08 9.42
CA THR A 102 17.60 -27.36 10.26
C THR A 102 16.21 -27.88 9.94
N THR A 103 15.64 -28.63 10.88
CA THR A 103 14.25 -29.07 10.87
C THR A 103 13.33 -27.86 10.63
N PRO A 104 12.39 -27.91 9.67
CA PRO A 104 11.47 -26.81 9.43
C PRO A 104 10.67 -26.52 10.71
N PRO A 105 10.50 -25.24 11.10
CA PRO A 105 9.65 -24.89 12.23
C PRO A 105 8.22 -25.35 11.95
N SER A 106 7.65 -26.12 12.88
CA SER A 106 6.24 -26.51 12.86
C SER A 106 5.36 -25.29 12.58
N ALA A 107 4.48 -25.43 11.58
CA ALA A 107 3.49 -24.42 11.25
C ALA A 107 2.69 -24.02 12.51
N PRO A 108 2.41 -22.72 12.73
CA PRO A 108 1.56 -22.30 13.82
C PRO A 108 0.16 -22.92 13.66
N PRO A 109 -0.51 -23.29 14.77
CA PRO A 109 -1.86 -23.83 14.72
C PRO A 109 -2.82 -22.83 14.07
N PRO A 110 -3.85 -23.30 13.34
CA PRO A 110 -4.82 -22.42 12.70
C PRO A 110 -5.53 -21.56 13.76
N SER A 111 -5.44 -20.24 13.60
CA SER A 111 -6.21 -19.27 14.38
C SER A 111 -7.70 -19.60 14.27
N GLY A 112 -8.31 -19.96 15.40
CA GLY A 112 -9.73 -20.28 15.48
C GLY A 112 -10.64 -19.10 15.11
N PRO A 113 -11.93 -19.35 14.87
CA PRO A 113 -12.89 -18.32 14.50
C PRO A 113 -13.06 -17.28 15.61
N VAL A 114 -12.72 -16.03 15.31
CA VAL A 114 -13.06 -14.86 16.14
C VAL A 114 -14.58 -14.71 16.18
N THR A 115 -15.16 -14.93 17.35
CA THR A 115 -16.58 -14.68 17.61
C THR A 115 -16.77 -13.18 17.78
N VAL A 116 -17.32 -12.51 16.76
CA VAL A 116 -17.70 -11.10 16.82
C VAL A 116 -18.97 -10.99 17.66
N THR A 117 -18.84 -10.55 18.91
CA THR A 117 -19.98 -10.21 19.78
C THR A 117 -20.68 -8.98 19.21
N SER A 118 -21.78 -9.20 18.49
CA SER A 118 -22.67 -8.14 18.01
C SER A 118 -23.44 -7.54 19.19
N HIS A 119 -23.15 -6.27 19.53
CA HIS A 119 -23.96 -5.52 20.48
C HIS A 119 -25.24 -5.04 19.80
N ALA A 120 -26.39 -5.43 20.36
CA ALA A 120 -27.71 -5.02 19.89
C ALA A 120 -27.91 -3.49 20.02
N PRO A 121 -28.48 -2.82 19.01
CA PRO A 121 -28.82 -1.40 19.11
C PRO A 121 -30.00 -1.18 20.07
N THR A 122 -29.79 -0.37 21.09
CA THR A 122 -30.83 0.14 21.99
C THR A 122 -31.78 1.06 21.21
N THR A 123 -33.01 0.60 20.98
CA THR A 123 -34.09 1.37 20.37
C THR A 123 -34.72 2.33 21.37
N THR A 124 -34.51 3.64 21.20
CA THR A 124 -35.25 4.68 21.94
C THR A 124 -36.65 4.87 21.31
N PRO A 125 -37.73 4.93 22.11
CA PRO A 125 -39.08 5.09 21.59
C PRO A 125 -39.32 6.49 20.97
N PRO A 126 -40.06 6.58 19.85
CA PRO A 126 -40.40 7.85 19.20
C PRO A 126 -41.46 8.62 19.99
N LYS A 127 -41.23 9.92 20.19
CA LYS A 127 -42.18 10.88 20.78
C LYS A 127 -43.30 11.21 19.80
N THR A 128 -44.52 11.22 20.33
CA THR A 128 -45.79 11.46 19.64
C THR A 128 -45.99 12.94 19.25
N VAL A 129 -46.16 13.15 17.94
CA VAL A 129 -47.03 14.07 17.17
C VAL A 129 -47.75 15.23 17.90
N THR A 130 -47.68 16.43 17.30
CA THR A 130 -48.83 17.36 17.20
C THR A 130 -48.94 17.90 15.77
N LYS A 131 -50.06 17.63 15.10
CA LYS A 131 -50.34 17.92 13.68
C LYS A 131 -51.03 19.28 13.51
N PRO A 132 -50.46 20.26 12.77
CA PRO A 132 -51.15 21.48 12.37
C PRO A 132 -52.15 21.26 11.23
N PRO A 133 -53.14 22.17 11.07
CA PRO A 133 -54.24 22.03 10.12
C PRO A 133 -53.77 22.08 8.66
N VAL A 134 -54.45 21.27 7.86
CA VAL A 134 -54.21 21.01 6.44
C VAL A 134 -54.63 22.23 5.62
N SER A 135 -53.65 22.97 5.10
CA SER A 135 -53.84 23.85 3.95
C SER A 135 -53.70 23.02 2.68
N THR A 136 -54.80 22.84 1.96
CA THR A 136 -54.84 22.23 0.62
C THR A 136 -54.21 23.18 -0.40
N ALA A 137 -52.87 23.16 -0.47
CA ALA A 137 -52.15 23.73 -1.59
C ALA A 137 -52.19 22.74 -2.76
N THR A 138 -52.82 23.15 -3.86
CA THR A 138 -52.79 22.48 -5.16
C THR A 138 -51.33 22.26 -5.56
N SER A 139 -50.83 21.05 -5.31
CA SER A 139 -49.43 20.69 -5.53
C SER A 139 -49.22 20.51 -7.03
N ALA A 140 -48.34 21.35 -7.58
CA ALA A 140 -47.84 21.15 -8.94
C ALA A 140 -47.27 19.72 -9.07
N PRO A 141 -47.45 19.05 -10.22
CA PRO A 141 -46.88 17.73 -10.42
C PRO A 141 -45.37 17.76 -10.13
N PRO A 142 -44.84 16.80 -9.36
CA PRO A 142 -43.42 16.79 -9.00
C PRO A 142 -42.59 16.78 -10.29
N PRO A 143 -41.53 17.60 -10.38
CA PRO A 143 -40.66 17.58 -11.53
C PRO A 143 -40.15 16.15 -11.75
N PRO A 144 -40.01 15.71 -13.03
CA PRO A 144 -39.51 14.38 -13.32
C PRO A 144 -38.17 14.17 -12.60
N PRO A 145 -37.92 12.98 -12.03
CA PRO A 145 -36.71 12.70 -11.27
C PRO A 145 -35.49 13.03 -12.12
N ALA A 146 -34.63 13.92 -11.63
CA ALA A 146 -33.43 14.31 -12.34
C ALA A 146 -32.57 13.06 -12.57
N THR A 147 -32.35 12.72 -13.84
CA THR A 147 -31.52 11.59 -14.23
C THR A 147 -30.09 11.88 -13.79
N SER A 148 -29.67 11.27 -12.69
CA SER A 148 -28.31 11.43 -12.17
C SER A 148 -27.35 10.80 -13.17
N LYS A 149 -26.44 11.60 -13.73
CA LYS A 149 -25.40 11.12 -14.64
C LYS A 149 -24.63 10.00 -13.93
N ALA A 150 -24.54 8.83 -14.55
CA ALA A 150 -23.76 7.73 -14.00
C ALA A 150 -22.31 8.20 -13.75
N PRO A 151 -21.71 7.88 -12.60
CA PRO A 151 -20.36 8.31 -12.28
C PRO A 151 -19.38 7.72 -13.30
N THR A 152 -18.51 8.58 -13.84
CA THR A 152 -17.47 8.17 -14.79
C THR A 152 -16.27 7.63 -14.02
N PRO A 153 -15.79 6.41 -14.33
CA PRO A 153 -14.60 5.86 -13.70
C PRO A 153 -13.40 6.81 -13.80
N TYR A 154 -12.64 6.92 -12.71
CA TYR A 154 -11.52 7.85 -12.56
C TYR A 154 -10.26 7.10 -12.17
N GLN A 155 -9.21 7.18 -13.00
CA GLN A 155 -7.96 6.48 -12.76
C GLN A 155 -7.01 7.35 -11.93
N ILE A 156 -6.44 6.75 -10.87
CA ILE A 156 -5.39 7.33 -10.04
C ILE A 156 -4.10 6.51 -10.20
N SER A 157 -2.95 7.15 -10.03
CA SER A 157 -1.64 6.51 -10.09
C SER A 157 -0.59 7.28 -9.30
N GLY A 158 0.61 6.75 -9.17
CA GLY A 158 1.73 7.48 -8.59
C GLY A 158 2.84 6.55 -8.13
N THR A 159 3.72 7.05 -7.27
CA THR A 159 4.78 6.27 -6.63
C THR A 159 4.67 6.28 -5.12
N VAL A 160 5.02 5.18 -4.48
CA VAL A 160 5.20 5.08 -3.03
C VAL A 160 6.63 4.65 -2.74
N SER A 161 7.27 5.22 -1.73
CA SER A 161 8.65 4.92 -1.34
C SER A 161 8.77 4.67 0.15
N CYS A 162 9.47 3.61 0.57
CA CYS A 162 9.77 3.30 1.97
C CYS A 162 11.18 3.81 2.33
N VAL A 163 11.27 4.70 3.32
CA VAL A 163 12.54 5.37 3.71
C VAL A 163 13.56 4.40 4.31
N SER A 164 13.12 3.31 4.94
CA SER A 164 14.02 2.26 5.46
C SER A 164 14.83 1.54 4.38
N GLY A 165 14.42 1.65 3.11
CA GLY A 165 14.94 0.85 2.00
C GLY A 165 14.30 -0.55 1.88
N HIS A 166 13.33 -0.89 2.72
CA HIS A 166 12.52 -2.10 2.55
C HIS A 166 11.68 -2.02 1.28
N SER A 167 11.40 -3.18 0.67
CA SER A 167 10.53 -3.29 -0.48
C SER A 167 9.08 -2.94 -0.15
N VAL A 168 8.36 -2.36 -1.11
CA VAL A 168 6.91 -2.15 -1.01
C VAL A 168 6.20 -3.47 -1.30
N GLU A 169 5.57 -4.03 -0.26
CA GLU A 169 4.90 -5.34 -0.31
C GLU A 169 3.41 -5.24 -0.59
N GLY A 170 2.83 -4.03 -0.60
CA GLY A 170 1.42 -3.85 -0.92
C GLY A 170 0.97 -2.40 -0.88
N VAL A 171 -0.05 -2.10 -1.70
CA VAL A 171 -0.74 -0.81 -1.70
C VAL A 171 -2.24 -1.08 -1.65
N TRP A 172 -2.90 -0.66 -0.58
CA TRP A 172 -4.35 -0.71 -0.42
C TRP A 172 -4.93 0.70 -0.52
N VAL A 173 -5.87 0.91 -1.43
CA VAL A 173 -6.56 2.19 -1.63
C VAL A 173 -7.80 2.23 -0.76
N GLN A 174 -7.99 3.32 -0.05
CA GLN A 174 -9.17 3.62 0.77
C GLN A 174 -9.81 4.92 0.25
N ALA A 175 -11.08 4.86 -0.15
CA ALA A 175 -11.85 6.02 -0.59
C ALA A 175 -13.28 5.96 -0.05
N SER A 176 -14.03 7.07 -0.14
CA SER A 176 -15.40 7.14 0.40
C SER A 176 -16.38 6.18 -0.28
N GLN A 177 -16.15 5.85 -1.56
CA GLN A 177 -16.97 4.90 -2.33
C GLN A 177 -16.12 3.77 -2.92
N GLY A 178 -15.24 3.18 -2.13
CA GLY A 178 -14.51 1.98 -2.55
C GLY A 178 -13.23 1.80 -1.77
N ALA A 179 -12.80 0.55 -1.66
CA ALA A 179 -11.51 0.21 -1.11
C ALA A 179 -11.00 -1.08 -1.77
N GLY A 180 -9.69 -1.25 -1.83
CA GLY A 180 -9.11 -2.50 -2.30
C GLY A 180 -7.62 -2.43 -2.59
N TYR A 181 -7.03 -3.60 -2.82
CA TYR A 181 -5.66 -3.70 -3.30
C TYR A 181 -5.52 -3.06 -4.68
N SER A 182 -4.63 -2.09 -4.76
CA SER A 182 -4.11 -1.56 -6.02
C SER A 182 -3.11 -2.55 -6.58
N PRO A 183 -3.04 -2.77 -7.89
CA PRO A 183 -1.81 -3.24 -8.53
C PRO A 183 -0.64 -2.29 -8.23
N TRP A 184 0.57 -2.84 -8.09
CA TRP A 184 1.81 -2.07 -8.01
C TRP A 184 2.97 -2.78 -8.71
N GLN A 185 4.03 -2.04 -8.99
CA GLN A 185 5.25 -2.54 -9.59
C GLN A 185 6.47 -1.89 -8.94
N GLY A 186 7.37 -2.71 -8.39
CA GLY A 186 8.65 -2.27 -7.83
C GLY A 186 9.58 -1.64 -8.87
N ILE A 187 10.29 -0.60 -8.46
CA ILE A 187 11.35 0.07 -9.19
C ILE A 187 12.68 -0.21 -8.48
N GLY A 188 13.71 -0.60 -9.23
CA GLY A 188 15.05 -0.81 -8.69
C GLY A 188 15.10 -1.95 -7.66
N ASN A 189 15.51 -1.63 -6.43
CA ASN A 189 15.54 -2.56 -5.30
C ASN A 189 14.14 -2.85 -4.71
N GLY A 190 13.08 -2.22 -5.24
CA GLY A 190 11.71 -2.39 -4.77
C GLY A 190 11.30 -1.46 -3.63
N SER A 191 12.21 -0.65 -3.09
CA SER A 191 11.87 0.31 -2.02
C SER A 191 11.00 1.46 -2.51
N THR A 192 10.98 1.68 -3.83
CA THR A 192 9.99 2.53 -4.51
C THR A 192 9.14 1.66 -5.42
N SER A 193 7.84 1.89 -5.46
CA SER A 193 6.91 1.19 -6.37
C SER A 193 5.95 2.16 -7.03
N ARG A 194 5.57 1.88 -8.29
CA ARG A 194 4.47 2.55 -8.98
C ARG A 194 3.16 1.85 -8.65
N TYR A 195 2.08 2.58 -8.45
CA TYR A 195 0.74 2.02 -8.24
C TYR A 195 -0.28 2.66 -9.19
N TRP A 196 -1.41 1.98 -9.40
CA TRP A 196 -2.54 2.51 -10.17
C TRP A 196 -3.86 1.86 -9.76
N TYR A 197 -4.92 2.63 -9.65
CA TYR A 197 -6.24 2.17 -9.24
C TYR A 197 -7.36 2.92 -9.98
N THR A 198 -8.55 2.34 -10.09
CA THR A 198 -9.71 2.97 -10.71
C THR A 198 -10.80 3.20 -9.67
N LEU A 199 -11.04 4.47 -9.37
CA LEU A 199 -12.14 4.93 -8.53
C LEU A 199 -13.43 5.05 -9.36
N PRO A 200 -14.62 4.95 -8.74
CA PRO A 200 -15.87 5.13 -9.47
C PRO A 200 -16.12 6.57 -9.90
N SER A 201 -15.51 7.56 -9.23
CA SER A 201 -15.57 8.98 -9.59
C SER A 201 -14.38 9.75 -8.99
N THR A 202 -14.28 11.04 -9.30
CA THR A 202 -13.27 11.95 -8.73
C THR A 202 -13.55 12.21 -7.25
N MET A 203 -12.81 11.55 -6.37
CA MET A 203 -12.93 11.71 -4.92
C MET A 203 -11.56 11.67 -4.24
N ALA A 204 -11.51 12.13 -3.00
CA ALA A 204 -10.33 11.97 -2.16
C ALA A 204 -10.12 10.49 -1.81
N PHE A 205 -8.85 10.11 -1.68
CA PHE A 205 -8.43 8.76 -1.32
C PHE A 205 -7.19 8.82 -0.44
N SER A 206 -7.01 7.81 0.40
CA SER A 206 -5.78 7.54 1.14
C SER A 206 -5.26 6.15 0.79
N LEU A 207 -3.96 5.93 1.02
CA LEU A 207 -3.32 4.64 0.80
C LEU A 207 -2.88 4.04 2.14
N HIS A 208 -2.99 2.72 2.25
CA HIS A 208 -2.24 1.94 3.22
C HIS A 208 -1.11 1.21 2.49
N VAL A 209 0.12 1.54 2.84
CA VAL A 209 1.33 1.03 2.21
C VAL A 209 2.02 0.05 3.15
N GLY A 210 2.31 -1.15 2.65
CA GLY A 210 3.10 -2.15 3.34
C GLY A 210 4.59 -1.99 3.00
N CYS A 211 5.42 -1.65 3.98
CA CYS A 211 6.88 -1.63 3.84
C CYS A 211 7.49 -2.87 4.50
N GLY A 212 8.10 -3.73 3.69
CA GLY A 212 8.69 -5.01 4.11
C GLY A 212 7.69 -6.09 4.51
N GLY A 213 8.20 -7.31 4.73
CA GLY A 213 7.38 -8.48 5.06
C GLY A 213 6.93 -9.24 3.82
N THR A 214 5.62 -9.49 3.71
CA THR A 214 4.97 -10.17 2.57
C THR A 214 3.63 -9.52 2.27
N THR A 215 3.07 -9.77 1.08
CA THR A 215 1.73 -9.29 0.69
C THR A 215 0.60 -9.65 1.65
N ALA A 216 0.72 -10.78 2.37
CA ALA A 216 -0.26 -11.26 3.35
C ALA A 216 0.02 -10.75 4.79
N SER A 217 1.24 -10.29 5.07
CA SER A 217 1.65 -9.82 6.39
C SER A 217 2.78 -8.80 6.23
N TRP A 218 2.40 -7.53 6.29
CA TRP A 218 3.34 -6.41 6.21
C TRP A 218 4.15 -6.29 7.49
N ALA A 219 5.45 -6.02 7.37
CA ALA A 219 6.29 -5.73 8.53
C ALA A 219 5.91 -4.38 9.14
N VAL A 220 5.69 -3.37 8.29
CA VAL A 220 5.19 -2.05 8.68
C VAL A 220 4.03 -1.67 7.76
N ALA A 221 2.92 -1.25 8.36
CA ALA A 221 1.75 -0.72 7.67
C ALA A 221 1.66 0.79 7.92
N VAL A 222 1.69 1.58 6.86
CA VAL A 222 1.68 3.05 6.95
C VAL A 222 0.48 3.61 6.22
N THR A 223 -0.24 4.56 6.83
CA THR A 223 -1.38 5.23 6.20
C THR A 223 -0.95 6.61 5.70
N THR A 224 -1.31 6.96 4.46
CA THR A 224 -1.06 8.30 3.90
C THR A 224 -2.15 9.28 4.35
N PRO A 225 -1.89 10.60 4.30
CA PRO A 225 -2.96 11.58 4.28
C PRO A 225 -3.87 11.38 3.05
N ASP A 226 -5.08 11.94 3.11
CA ASP A 226 -5.97 11.97 1.96
C ASP A 226 -5.38 12.84 0.85
N ALA A 227 -5.40 12.33 -0.38
CA ALA A 227 -5.00 13.00 -1.60
C ALA A 227 -6.17 13.08 -2.59
N SER A 228 -6.06 14.00 -3.55
CA SER A 228 -7.02 14.18 -4.62
C SER A 228 -6.30 14.44 -5.94
N GLY A 229 -6.86 13.98 -7.04
CA GLY A 229 -6.28 14.13 -8.37
C GLY A 229 -5.84 12.79 -8.98
N PRO A 230 -5.30 12.82 -10.22
CA PRO A 230 -5.02 11.61 -10.98
C PRO A 230 -3.64 11.00 -10.66
N VAL A 231 -2.76 11.79 -10.04
CA VAL A 231 -1.39 11.39 -9.67
C VAL A 231 -1.10 11.85 -8.25
N ALA A 232 -0.64 10.94 -7.38
CA ALA A 232 -0.20 11.27 -6.03
C ALA A 232 1.01 10.40 -5.63
N ASN A 233 2.09 11.05 -5.22
CA ASN A 233 3.33 10.39 -4.85
C ASN A 233 3.55 10.50 -3.34
N PHE A 234 4.00 9.42 -2.70
CA PHE A 234 4.17 9.38 -1.25
C PHE A 234 5.54 8.85 -0.83
N THR A 235 6.08 9.41 0.25
CA THR A 235 7.26 8.89 0.95
C THR A 235 6.84 8.47 2.35
N CYS A 236 7.03 7.19 2.68
CA CYS A 236 6.58 6.58 3.92
C CYS A 236 7.76 6.35 4.87
N HIS A 237 7.61 6.86 6.09
CA HIS A 237 8.58 6.77 7.16
C HIS A 237 8.32 5.51 7.99
N ASP A 238 8.98 4.43 7.63
CA ASP A 238 8.76 3.09 8.18
C ASP A 238 9.88 2.61 9.13
N ILE A 239 10.78 3.52 9.54
CA ILE A 239 11.86 3.22 10.48
C ILE A 239 11.35 3.37 11.91
N ALA A 240 11.22 2.24 12.64
CA ALA A 240 10.78 2.24 14.03
C ALA A 240 11.67 3.11 14.93
N GLY A 241 11.04 3.88 15.83
CA GLY A 241 11.74 4.76 16.77
C GLY A 241 12.02 6.18 16.26
N GLN A 242 11.70 6.48 15.00
CA GLN A 242 11.73 7.84 14.47
C GLN A 242 10.43 8.60 14.79
N ALA A 243 10.51 9.94 14.87
CA ALA A 243 9.36 10.80 15.20
C ALA A 243 8.24 10.71 14.14
N GLU A 244 8.60 10.41 12.89
CA GLU A 244 7.68 10.31 11.75
C GLU A 244 7.24 8.88 11.46
N TYR A 245 7.66 7.90 12.28
CA TYR A 245 7.31 6.51 12.10
C TYR A 245 5.79 6.30 11.95
N GLY A 246 5.40 5.54 10.92
CA GLY A 246 4.00 5.23 10.67
C GLY A 246 3.24 6.34 9.96
N LYS A 247 3.94 7.28 9.32
CA LYS A 247 3.34 8.33 8.46
C LYS A 247 3.93 8.31 7.06
N CYS A 248 3.18 8.80 6.07
CA CYS A 248 3.71 9.14 4.77
C CYS A 248 3.46 10.62 4.45
N ASP A 249 4.38 11.23 3.72
CA ASP A 249 4.25 12.59 3.19
C ASP A 249 3.89 12.56 1.71
N LEU A 250 3.01 13.47 1.30
CA LEU A 250 2.71 13.74 -0.10
C LEU A 250 3.86 14.55 -0.72
N GLN A 251 4.40 14.10 -1.84
CA GLN A 251 5.47 14.78 -2.59
C GLN A 251 4.96 15.72 -3.66
#